data_AF-A0A5M8SCV6-F1
#
_entry.id   AF-A0A5M8SCV6-F1
#
_cell.length_a   1.000
_cell.length_b   1.000
_cell.length_c   1.000
_cell.angle_alpha   90.00
_cell.angle_beta   90.00
_cell.angle_gamma   90.00
#
_symmetry.space_group_name_H-M   'P 1'
#
loop_
_entity.id
_entity.type
_entity.pdbx_description
1 polymer ?
#
loop_
_entity_poly.entity_id
_entity_poly.type
_entity_poly.pdbx_seq_one_letter_code
_entity_poly.pdbx_strand_id
1 'polypeptide(L)'
;MNPSPQPQLNVAQSADFRETYANSVQVRVSVWDFQLVFGLASSESPDQVTIKNHAAVYLSPQQAKALWNVLGQHLAQYEQAFGPLNLEPQNVNFPQGPVH
;
A
#
# COMPACT_ATOMS: atom_id res chain seq x y z
N MET A 1 28.59 26.54 6.84
CA MET A 1 27.67 25.78 5.95
C MET A 1 26.29 26.39 6.14
N ASN A 2 25.78 27.11 5.14
CA ASN A 2 24.41 27.63 5.20
C ASN A 2 23.45 26.45 4.97
N PRO A 3 22.37 26.30 5.76
CA PRO A 3 21.35 25.31 5.45
C PRO A 3 20.73 25.68 4.10
N SER A 4 20.80 24.76 3.14
CA SER A 4 20.08 24.87 1.87
C SER A 4 18.58 25.02 2.18
N PRO A 5 17.89 25.98 1.54
CA PRO A 5 16.47 26.21 1.79
C PRO A 5 15.70 24.94 1.48
N GLN A 6 14.95 24.44 2.47
CA GLN A 6 14.05 23.31 2.27
C GLN A 6 12.93 23.75 1.31
N PRO A 7 12.60 22.93 0.30
CA PRO A 7 11.54 23.26 -0.65
C PRO A 7 10.21 23.37 0.09
N GLN A 8 9.42 24.39 -0.27
CA GLN A 8 8.08 24.58 0.27
C GLN A 8 7.15 23.51 -0.33
N LEU A 9 6.59 22.65 0.52
CA LEU A 9 5.70 21.58 0.09
C LEU A 9 4.32 22.16 -0.21
N ASN A 10 3.91 22.13 -1.48
CA ASN A 10 2.55 22.43 -1.89
C ASN A 10 1.85 21.13 -2.30
N VAL A 11 0.77 20.77 -1.61
CA VAL A 11 -0.04 19.60 -1.92
C VAL A 11 -1.30 20.07 -2.63
N ALA A 12 -1.43 19.72 -3.90
CA ALA A 12 -2.61 20.03 -4.72
C ALA A 12 -3.17 18.74 -5.32
N GLN A 13 -4.49 18.66 -5.42
CA GLN A 13 -5.18 17.55 -6.06
C GLN A 13 -5.27 17.80 -7.58
N SER A 14 -5.01 16.78 -8.39
CA SER A 14 -5.27 16.85 -9.84
C SER A 14 -6.77 16.76 -10.12
N ALA A 15 -7.20 17.19 -11.31
CA ALA A 15 -8.59 17.06 -11.73
C ALA A 15 -9.07 15.59 -11.77
N ASP A 16 -8.15 14.65 -11.98
CA ASP A 16 -8.41 13.21 -12.02
C ASP A 16 -8.26 12.52 -10.66
N PHE A 17 -8.01 13.27 -9.57
CA PHE A 17 -7.93 12.68 -8.24
C PHE A 17 -9.25 12.01 -7.87
N ARG A 18 -9.16 10.74 -7.47
CA ARG A 18 -10.32 9.93 -7.08
C ARG A 18 -10.03 9.22 -5.77
N GLU A 19 -11.01 9.25 -4.89
CA GLU A 19 -11.03 8.42 -3.69
C GLU A 19 -11.83 7.16 -4.00
N THR A 20 -11.21 6.00 -3.75
CA THR A 20 -11.87 4.71 -3.93
C THR A 20 -11.61 3.84 -2.72
N TYR A 21 -12.65 3.19 -2.21
CA TYR A 21 -12.50 2.20 -1.16
C TYR A 21 -11.82 0.94 -1.68
N ALA A 22 -10.98 0.33 -0.85
CA ALA A 22 -10.37 -0.98 -1.08
C ALA A 22 -10.27 -1.73 0.26
N ASN A 23 -10.57 -3.03 0.25
CA ASN A 23 -10.37 -3.93 1.40
C ASN A 23 -9.33 -5.02 1.09
N SER A 24 -8.70 -4.96 -0.08
CA SER A 24 -7.61 -5.82 -0.48
C SER A 24 -6.51 -5.00 -1.14
N VAL A 25 -5.27 -5.26 -0.72
CA VAL A 25 -4.07 -4.71 -1.32
C VAL A 25 -3.09 -5.84 -1.60
N GLN A 26 -2.69 -6.01 -2.85
CA GLN A 26 -1.64 -6.94 -3.25
C GLN A 26 -0.38 -6.15 -3.58
N VAL A 27 0.76 -6.61 -3.07
CA VAL A 27 2.07 -6.03 -3.37
C VAL A 27 2.82 -6.94 -4.32
N ARG A 28 3.19 -6.41 -5.49
CA ARG A 28 4.12 -7.06 -6.42
C ARG A 28 5.42 -6.30 -6.41
N VAL A 29 6.54 -7.02 -6.46
CA VAL A 29 7.87 -6.43 -6.39
C VAL A 29 8.65 -6.82 -7.62
N SER A 30 9.31 -5.84 -8.24
CA SER A 30 10.28 -6.04 -9.31
C SER A 30 11.63 -5.44 -8.88
N VAL A 31 12.64 -5.57 -9.75
CA VAL A 31 13.95 -4.92 -9.53
C VAL A 31 13.82 -3.39 -9.54
N TRP A 32 12.84 -2.86 -10.28
CA TRP A 32 12.72 -1.43 -10.59
C TRP A 32 11.65 -0.73 -9.75
N ASP A 33 10.65 -1.46 -9.25
CA ASP A 33 9.48 -0.87 -8.60
C ASP A 33 8.73 -1.83 -7.65
N PHE A 34 7.81 -1.22 -6.91
CA PHE A 34 6.75 -1.88 -6.16
C PHE A 34 5.42 -1.49 -6.79
N GLN A 35 4.58 -2.47 -7.07
CA GLN A 35 3.21 -2.25 -7.51
C GLN A 35 2.24 -2.59 -6.37
N LEU A 36 1.45 -1.60 -5.96
CA LEU A 36 0.32 -1.78 -5.06
C LEU A 36 -0.95 -1.91 -5.89
N VAL A 37 -1.57 -3.09 -5.88
CA VAL A 37 -2.84 -3.35 -6.59
C VAL A 37 -3.97 -3.37 -5.57
N PHE A 38 -4.92 -2.47 -5.74
CA PHE A 38 -6.07 -2.29 -4.86
C PHE A 38 -7.31 -2.94 -5.46
N GLY A 39 -8.08 -3.61 -4.61
CA GLY A 39 -9.29 -4.30 -5.02
C GLY A 39 -10.34 -4.43 -3.93
N LEU A 40 -11.49 -4.92 -4.34
CA LEU A 40 -12.60 -5.32 -3.48
C LEU A 40 -12.66 -6.86 -3.42
N ALA A 41 -12.34 -7.42 -2.26
CA ALA A 41 -12.55 -8.81 -1.91
C ALA A 41 -14.00 -9.02 -1.45
N SER A 42 -14.67 -10.00 -2.05
CA SER A 42 -16.00 -10.48 -1.66
C SER A 42 -16.01 -12.01 -1.59
N SER A 43 -16.52 -12.56 -0.50
CA SER A 43 -16.74 -14.01 -0.35
C SER A 43 -18.10 -14.37 -0.95
N GLU A 44 -18.09 -14.98 -2.14
CA GLU A 44 -19.32 -15.42 -2.82
C GLU A 44 -19.78 -16.80 -2.31
N SER A 45 -18.87 -17.55 -1.68
CA SER A 45 -19.16 -18.78 -0.94
C SER A 45 -18.13 -18.98 0.19
N PRO A 46 -18.37 -19.87 1.16
CA PRO A 46 -17.40 -20.16 2.24
C PRO A 46 -16.01 -20.58 1.74
N ASP A 47 -15.96 -21.18 0.55
CA ASP A 47 -14.72 -21.72 -0.04
C ASP A 47 -14.14 -20.82 -1.16
N GLN A 48 -14.79 -19.70 -1.48
CA GLN A 48 -14.37 -18.83 -2.58
C GLN A 48 -14.38 -17.34 -2.20
N VAL A 49 -13.20 -16.74 -2.29
CA VAL A 49 -13.00 -15.29 -2.21
C VAL A 49 -12.64 -14.77 -3.60
N THR A 50 -13.44 -13.85 -4.11
CA THR A 50 -13.19 -13.17 -5.38
C THR A 50 -12.65 -11.78 -5.10
N ILE A 51 -11.51 -11.42 -5.68
CA ILE A 51 -10.93 -10.07 -5.60
C ILE A 51 -11.13 -9.35 -6.93
N LYS A 52 -11.85 -8.23 -6.92
CA LYS A 52 -12.04 -7.35 -8.07
C LYS A 52 -11.07 -6.17 -7.98
N ASN A 53 -9.96 -6.26 -8.70
CA ASN A 53 -8.95 -5.19 -8.75
C ASN A 53 -9.47 -3.99 -9.56
N HIS A 54 -9.29 -2.78 -9.05
CA HIS A 54 -9.79 -1.56 -9.70
C HIS A 54 -8.76 -0.42 -9.78
N ALA A 55 -7.64 -0.50 -9.06
CA ALA A 55 -6.56 0.48 -9.15
C ALA A 55 -5.19 -0.18 -8.94
N ALA A 56 -4.15 0.41 -9.55
CA ALA A 56 -2.77 0.04 -9.30
C ALA A 56 -1.88 1.28 -9.25
N VAL A 57 -0.95 1.31 -8.30
CA VAL A 57 0.02 2.38 -8.11
C VAL A 57 1.42 1.80 -8.13
N TYR A 58 2.30 2.35 -8.96
CA TYR A 58 3.72 2.01 -8.98
C TYR A 58 4.49 2.99 -8.10
N LEU A 59 5.41 2.45 -7.30
CA LEU A 59 6.30 3.20 -6.42
C LEU A 59 7.74 2.80 -6.71
N SER A 60 8.65 3.76 -6.73
CA SER A 60 10.07 3.44 -6.68
C SER A 60 10.44 2.82 -5.32
N PRO A 61 11.54 2.05 -5.19
CA PRO A 61 11.94 1.45 -3.93
C PRO A 61 12.08 2.45 -2.77
N GLN A 62 12.55 3.67 -3.06
CA GLN A 62 12.67 4.74 -2.05
C GLN A 62 11.30 5.24 -1.58
N GLN A 63 10.33 5.38 -2.50
CA GLN A 63 8.96 5.78 -2.15
C GLN A 63 8.25 4.68 -1.36
N ALA A 64 8.43 3.41 -1.73
CA ALA A 64 7.89 2.29 -0.98
C ALA A 64 8.43 2.26 0.46
N LYS A 65 9.74 2.53 0.65
CA LYS A 65 10.34 2.63 1.99
C LYS A 65 9.78 3.81 2.80
N ALA A 66 9.62 4.97 2.16
CA ALA A 66 9.03 6.13 2.81
C ALA A 66 7.58 5.86 3.25
N LEU A 67 6.77 5.25 2.36
CA LEU A 67 5.40 4.84 2.65
C LEU A 67 5.35 3.89 3.85
N TRP A 68 6.18 2.84 3.86
CA TRP A 68 6.26 1.90 4.97
C TRP A 68 6.54 2.60 6.31
N ASN A 69 7.51 3.52 6.34
CA ASN A 69 7.88 4.21 7.57
C ASN A 69 6.73 5.06 8.12
N VAL A 70 6.05 5.82 7.27
CA VAL A 70 4.91 6.67 7.68
C VAL A 70 3.71 5.80 8.08
N LEU A 71 3.40 4.76 7.27
CA LEU A 71 2.29 3.86 7.54
C LEU A 71 2.49 3.11 8.86
N GLY A 72 3.68 2.58 9.12
CA GLY A 72 4.00 1.89 10.37
C GLY A 72 3.85 2.79 11.60
N GLN A 73 4.26 4.07 11.50
CA GLN A 73 4.06 5.04 12.58
C GLN A 73 2.58 5.31 12.83
N HIS A 74 1.77 5.47 11.78
CA HIS A 74 0.33 5.68 11.91
C HIS A 74 -0.40 4.46 12.48
N LEU A 75 -0.01 3.24 12.07
CA LEU A 75 -0.56 2.00 12.63
C LEU A 75 -0.25 1.86 14.13
N ALA A 76 1.00 2.12 14.53
CA ALA A 76 1.37 2.07 15.95
C ALA A 76 0.57 3.06 16.81
N GLN A 77 0.33 4.27 16.31
CA GLN A 77 -0.51 5.26 16.99
C GLN A 77 -1.98 4.81 17.06
N TYR A 78 -2.49 4.21 15.97
CA TYR A 78 -3.84 3.66 15.95
C TYR A 78 -4.02 2.55 16.98
N GLU A 79 -3.08 1.60 17.05
CA GLU A 79 -3.17 0.48 18.00
C GLU A 79 -3.06 0.94 19.46
N GLN A 80 -2.28 1.98 19.73
CA GLN A 80 -2.23 2.60 21.07
C GLN A 80 -3.57 3.21 21.48
N ALA A 81 -4.31 3.77 20.53
CA ALA A 81 -5.59 4.43 20.78
C ALA A 81 -6.79 3.46 20.80
N PHE A 82 -6.77 2.41 19.98
CA PHE A 82 -7.93 1.55 19.72
C PHE A 82 -7.70 0.06 20.03
N GLY A 83 -6.49 -0.33 20.43
CA GLY A 83 -6.11 -1.71 20.68
C GLY A 83 -5.46 -2.40 19.47
N PRO A 84 -4.91 -3.61 19.66
CA PRO A 84 -4.12 -4.30 18.65
C PRO A 84 -4.96 -4.74 17.44
N LEU A 85 -4.38 -4.59 16.25
CA LEU A 85 -4.94 -5.08 14.99
C LEU A 85 -4.53 -6.55 14.80
N ASN A 86 -5.48 -7.46 15.02
CA ASN A 86 -5.27 -8.87 14.74
C ASN A 86 -5.43 -9.15 13.25
N LEU A 87 -4.31 -9.33 12.55
CA LEU A 87 -4.32 -9.83 11.18
C LEU A 87 -4.44 -11.35 11.22
N GLU A 88 -5.53 -11.90 10.71
CA GLU A 88 -5.56 -13.32 10.35
C GLU A 88 -4.49 -13.56 9.28
N PRO A 89 -3.69 -14.65 9.38
CA PRO A 89 -2.58 -14.90 8.47
C PRO A 89 -3.11 -15.14 7.05
N GLN A 90 -3.24 -14.07 6.27
CA GLN A 90 -3.31 -14.17 4.82
C GLN A 90 -1.94 -14.66 4.38
N ASN A 91 -1.85 -15.91 3.95
CA ASN A 91 -0.67 -16.48 3.31
C ASN A 91 -0.28 -15.60 2.11
N VAL A 92 0.60 -14.62 2.32
CA VAL A 92 1.25 -13.85 1.27
C VAL A 92 2.27 -14.79 0.63
N ASN A 93 1.78 -15.70 -0.20
CA ASN A 93 2.63 -16.55 -1.01
C ASN A 93 3.16 -15.68 -2.15
N PHE A 94 4.32 -15.06 -1.95
CA PHE A 94 5.02 -14.34 -3.01
C PHE A 94 5.38 -15.37 -4.08
N PRO A 95 4.90 -15.25 -5.34
CA PRO A 95 5.50 -16.00 -6.43
C PRO A 95 6.92 -15.43 -6.62
N GLN A 96 7.93 -16.15 -6.10
CA GLN A 96 9.33 -15.94 -6.46
C GLN A 96 9.52 -16.35 -7.92
N GLY A 97 9.09 -15.48 -8.84
CA GLY A 97 9.43 -15.58 -10.24
C GLY A 97 10.90 -15.19 -10.45
N PRO A 98 11.66 -15.89 -11.31
CA PRO A 98 13.06 -15.56 -11.52
C PRO A 98 13.21 -14.18 -12.14
N VAL A 99 14.07 -13.37 -11.52
CA VAL A 99 14.57 -12.11 -12.09
C VAL A 99 15.49 -12.46 -13.25
N HIS A 100 15.05 -12.19 -14.48
CA HIS A 100 15.89 -12.14 -15.67
C HIS A 100 16.02 -10.67 -16.11
#